data_AF-A0A179BUL9-F1
#
_entry.id   AF-A0A179BUL9-F1
#
_cell.length_a   1.000
_cell.length_b   1.000
_cell.length_c   1.000
_cell.angle_alpha   90.00
_cell.angle_beta   90.00
_cell.angle_gamma   90.00
#
_symmetry.space_group_name_H-M   'P 1'
#
loop_
_entity.id
_entity.type
_entity.pdbx_description
1 polymer ?
#
loop_
_entity_poly.entity_id
_entity_poly.type
_entity_poly.pdbx_seq_one_letter_code
_entity_poly.pdbx_strand_id
1 'polypeptide(L)'
;MTSMVERVARVAYEKMGFAYDGRTIMANGRPYGNWATALGIARAAIEAIREPTEAMVLANSDAGGPDDQQTIADWQAMINEALKEETP
;
A
#
# COMPACT_ATOMS: atom_id res chain seq x y z
N MET A 1 8.85 0.91 15.21
CA MET A 1 8.70 1.42 13.83
C MET A 1 7.22 1.56 13.52
N THR A 2 6.81 2.60 12.79
CA THR A 2 5.40 2.78 12.34
C THR A 2 5.14 1.97 11.08
N SER A 3 4.00 1.27 11.04
CA SER A 3 3.59 0.42 9.91
C SER A 3 3.58 1.21 8.58
N MET A 4 3.77 0.53 7.46
CA MET A 4 3.63 1.12 6.13
C MET A 4 2.23 1.71 5.94
N VAL A 5 1.21 1.01 6.43
CA VAL A 5 -0.18 1.51 6.41
C VAL A 5 -0.30 2.86 7.12
N GLU A 6 0.30 3.02 8.31
CA GLU A 6 0.31 4.31 9.01
C GLU A 6 1.06 5.40 8.25
N ARG A 7 2.20 5.09 7.63
CA ARG A 7 2.97 6.07 6.83
C ARG A 7 2.16 6.60 5.66
N VAL A 8 1.51 5.71 4.91
CA VAL A 8 0.65 6.10 3.77
C VAL A 8 -0.60 6.82 4.26
N ALA A 9 -1.20 6.37 5.36
CA ALA A 9 -2.38 7.02 5.94
C ALA A 9 -2.10 8.46 6.39
N ARG A 10 -0.90 8.77 6.89
CA ARG A 10 -0.51 10.16 7.22
C ARG A 10 -0.61 11.07 6.00
N VAL A 11 -0.09 10.63 4.86
CA VAL A 11 -0.17 11.40 3.61
C VAL A 11 -1.62 11.63 3.20
N ALA A 12 -2.46 10.59 3.24
CA ALA A 12 -3.88 10.72 2.92
C ALA A 12 -4.60 11.69 3.87
N TYR A 13 -4.32 11.57 5.18
CA TYR A 13 -4.90 12.40 6.22
C TYR A 13 -4.53 13.89 6.07
N GLU A 14 -3.27 14.17 5.73
CA GLU A 14 -2.79 15.53 5.45
C GLU A 14 -3.39 16.10 4.17
N LYS A 15 -3.57 15.29 3.13
CA LYS A 15 -4.27 15.70 1.89
C LYS A 15 -5.75 16.01 2.11
N MET A 16 -6.38 15.40 3.11
CA MET A 16 -7.74 15.74 3.54
C MET A 16 -7.80 17.06 4.34
N GLY A 17 -6.66 17.71 4.62
CA GLY A 17 -6.57 18.99 5.31
C GLY A 17 -6.37 18.90 6.82
N PHE A 18 -6.07 17.71 7.36
CA PHE A 18 -5.84 17.52 8.80
C PHE A 18 -4.35 17.43 9.12
N ALA A 19 -3.94 17.99 10.26
CA ALA A 19 -2.58 17.78 10.78
C ALA A 19 -2.55 16.50 11.63
N TYR A 20 -1.62 15.58 11.32
CA TYR A 20 -1.42 14.39 12.13
C TYR A 20 -0.65 14.73 13.42
N ASP A 21 -1.32 14.65 14.57
CA ASP A 21 -0.77 14.97 15.89
C ASP A 21 -0.56 13.72 16.79
N GLY A 22 -0.82 12.53 16.25
CA GLY A 22 -0.73 11.26 16.97
C GLY A 22 -1.88 10.97 17.94
N ARG A 23 -2.87 11.86 18.07
CA ARG A 23 -4.03 11.69 18.98
C ARG A 23 -5.24 11.05 18.31
N THR A 24 -5.03 10.42 17.17
CA THR A 24 -6.09 9.91 16.30
C THR A 24 -6.58 8.49 16.66
N ILE A 25 -6.30 8.05 17.88
CA ILE A 25 -6.63 6.73 18.41
C ILE A 25 -7.50 6.90 19.66
N MET A 26 -8.61 6.15 19.74
CA MET A 26 -9.48 6.11 20.92
C MET A 26 -8.80 5.39 22.08
N ALA A 27 -9.35 5.54 23.30
CA ALA A 27 -8.85 4.84 24.50
C ALA A 27 -8.84 3.29 24.36
N ASN A 28 -9.65 2.73 23.46
CA ASN A 28 -9.68 1.30 23.14
C ASN A 28 -8.67 0.89 22.05
N GLY A 29 -7.75 1.76 21.66
CA GLY A 29 -6.73 1.51 20.63
C GLY A 29 -7.25 1.57 19.20
N ARG A 30 -8.54 1.87 18.97
CA ARG A 30 -9.08 1.93 17.61
C ARG A 30 -8.94 3.34 17.02
N PRO A 31 -8.52 3.45 15.75
CA PRO A 31 -8.56 4.72 15.03
C PRO A 31 -10.01 5.19 14.87
N TYR A 32 -10.24 6.50 14.84
CA TYR A 32 -11.57 7.08 14.69
C TYR A 32 -11.57 8.30 13.78
N GLY A 33 -12.77 8.74 13.38
CA GLY A 33 -12.97 9.91 12.54
C GLY A 33 -12.22 9.83 11.21
N ASN A 34 -11.67 10.96 10.77
CA ASN A 34 -10.98 11.06 9.49
C ASN A 34 -9.70 10.22 9.43
N TRP A 35 -9.12 9.85 10.57
CA TRP A 35 -7.94 8.99 10.61
C TRP A 35 -8.27 7.54 10.27
N ALA A 36 -9.43 7.04 10.73
CA ALA A 36 -9.93 5.73 10.32
C ALA A 36 -10.18 5.70 8.79
N THR A 37 -10.72 6.78 8.23
CA THR A 37 -10.89 6.94 6.78
C THR A 37 -9.55 6.91 6.04
N ALA A 38 -8.55 7.66 6.52
CA ALA A 38 -7.23 7.69 5.91
C ALA A 38 -6.52 6.33 5.95
N LEU A 39 -6.67 5.57 7.03
CA LEU A 39 -6.18 4.18 7.12
C LEU A 39 -6.89 3.25 6.12
N GLY A 40 -8.18 3.43 5.90
CA GLY A 40 -8.94 2.71 4.87
C GLY A 40 -8.41 3.00 3.46
N ILE A 41 -8.22 4.28 3.13
CA ILE A 41 -7.66 4.72 1.85
C ILE A 41 -6.24 4.15 1.66
N ALA A 42 -5.41 4.21 2.69
CA ALA A 42 -4.05 3.69 2.64
C ALA A 42 -4.02 2.18 2.36
N ARG A 43 -4.88 1.39 3.02
CA ARG A 43 -5.01 -0.05 2.75
C ARG A 43 -5.45 -0.30 1.32
N ALA A 44 -6.46 0.41 0.84
CA ALA A 44 -6.93 0.25 -0.54
C ALA A 44 -5.85 0.60 -1.57
N ALA A 45 -5.09 1.67 -1.34
CA ALA A 45 -3.98 2.06 -2.22
C ALA A 45 -2.85 1.02 -2.22
N ILE A 46 -2.49 0.48 -1.05
CA ILE A 46 -1.47 -0.57 -0.92
C ILE A 46 -1.91 -1.85 -1.64
N GLU A 47 -3.17 -2.26 -1.45
CA GLU A 47 -3.70 -3.44 -2.14
C GLU A 47 -3.76 -3.24 -3.66
N ALA A 48 -4.11 -2.04 -4.14
CA ALA A 48 -4.11 -1.73 -5.57
C ALA A 48 -2.71 -1.83 -6.20
N ILE A 49 -1.64 -1.53 -5.46
CA ILE A 49 -0.26 -1.69 -5.95
C ILE A 49 0.09 -3.18 -6.16
N ARG A 50 -0.57 -4.11 -5.46
CA ARG A 50 -0.37 -5.55 -5.65
C ARG A 50 -0.84 -6.05 -7.02
N GLU A 51 -1.60 -5.26 -7.77
CA GLU A 51 -1.98 -5.59 -9.14
C GLU A 51 -0.91 -5.04 -10.11
N PRO A 52 -0.18 -5.90 -10.85
CA PRO A 52 0.80 -5.42 -11.82
C PRO A 52 0.13 -4.62 -12.93
N THR A 53 0.66 -3.42 -13.21
CA THR A 53 0.15 -2.58 -14.30
C THR A 53 0.49 -3.19 -15.67
N GLU A 54 -0.28 -2.85 -16.70
CA GLU A 54 0.02 -3.24 -18.09
C GLU A 54 1.45 -2.87 -18.51
N ALA A 55 1.95 -1.70 -18.09
CA ALA A 55 3.32 -1.26 -18.37
C ALA A 55 4.39 -2.20 -17.78
N MET A 56 4.13 -2.80 -16.61
CA MET A 56 5.04 -3.77 -15.98
C MET A 56 5.03 -5.11 -16.72
N VAL A 57 3.86 -5.53 -17.20
CA VAL A 57 3.73 -6.74 -18.02
C VAL A 57 4.45 -6.56 -19.36
N LEU A 58 4.23 -5.41 -20.03
CA LEU A 58 4.86 -5.09 -21.31
C LEU A 58 6.39 -4.95 -21.23
N ALA A 59 6.91 -4.40 -20.14
CA ALA A 59 8.37 -4.32 -19.93
C ALA A 59 9.03 -5.71 -19.88
N ASN A 60 8.30 -6.75 -19.47
CA ASN A 60 8.81 -8.11 -19.45
C ASN A 60 8.67 -8.83 -20.80
N SER A 61 7.60 -8.55 -21.56
CA SER A 61 7.43 -9.10 -22.92
C SER A 61 8.52 -8.58 -23.86
N ASP A 62 8.90 -7.30 -23.75
CA ASP A 62 9.98 -6.69 -24.54
C ASP A 62 11.37 -7.28 -24.21
N ALA A 63 11.53 -7.87 -23.02
CA ALA A 63 12.75 -8.55 -22.60
C ALA A 63 12.86 -10.01 -23.11
N GLY A 64 11.88 -10.49 -23.87
CA GLY A 64 11.81 -11.88 -24.35
C GLY A 64 11.38 -12.88 -23.27
N GLY A 65 10.64 -12.42 -22.26
CA GLY A 65 10.13 -13.22 -21.15
C GLY A 65 9.02 -14.23 -21.54
N PRO A 66 8.72 -15.20 -20.65
CA PRO A 66 7.68 -16.20 -20.87
C PRO A 66 6.25 -15.60 -20.82
N ASP A 67 5.25 -16.43 -21.15
CA ASP A 67 3.80 -16.15 -21.15
C ASP A 67 3.33 -15.14 -20.09
N ASP A 68 2.43 -14.22 -20.46
CA ASP A 68 2.01 -13.05 -19.70
C ASP A 68 1.51 -13.39 -18.28
N GLN A 69 0.93 -14.59 -18.10
CA GLN A 69 0.47 -15.06 -16.80
C GLN A 69 1.59 -15.32 -15.79
N GLN A 70 2.72 -15.88 -16.21
CA GLN A 70 3.85 -16.12 -15.31
C GLN A 70 4.51 -14.79 -14.91
N THR A 71 4.62 -13.88 -15.87
CA THR A 71 5.11 -12.51 -15.66
C THR A 71 4.31 -11.79 -14.58
N ILE A 72 2.98 -11.86 -14.63
CA ILE A 72 2.09 -11.24 -13.63
C ILE A 72 2.35 -11.86 -12.25
N ALA A 73 2.48 -13.19 -12.16
CA ALA A 73 2.76 -13.86 -10.89
C ALA A 73 4.11 -13.45 -10.28
N ASP A 74 5.15 -13.32 -11.11
CA ASP A 74 6.49 -12.91 -10.68
C ASP A 74 6.48 -11.46 -10.16
N TRP A 75 5.79 -10.54 -10.87
CA TRP A 75 5.60 -9.17 -10.40
C TRP A 75 4.81 -9.09 -9.10
N GLN A 76 3.72 -9.85 -8.98
CA GLN A 76 2.95 -9.92 -7.73
C GLN A 76 3.82 -10.41 -6.57
N ALA A 77 4.67 -11.43 -6.79
CA ALA A 77 5.58 -11.92 -5.77
C ALA A 77 6.59 -10.85 -5.33
N MET A 78 7.21 -10.14 -6.27
CA MET A 78 8.14 -9.05 -5.95
C MET A 78 7.46 -7.89 -5.21
N ILE A 79 6.27 -7.48 -5.64
CA ILE A 79 5.50 -6.44 -4.96
C ILE A 79 5.12 -6.91 -3.55
N ASN A 80 4.64 -8.14 -3.39
CA ASN A 80 4.29 -8.69 -2.09
C ASN A 80 5.49 -8.69 -1.13
N GLU A 81 6.68 -9.05 -1.62
CA GLU A 81 7.91 -8.99 -0.83
C GLU A 81 8.25 -7.55 -0.42
N ALA A 82 8.21 -6.61 -1.37
CA ALA A 82 8.50 -5.20 -1.10
C ALA A 82 7.52 -4.55 -0.11
N LEU A 83 6.29 -5.08 -0.04
CA LEU A 83 5.24 -4.62 0.86
C LEU A 83 5.20 -5.36 2.20
N LYS A 84 6.07 -6.35 2.44
CA LYS A 84 6.15 -7.00 3.77
C LYS A 84 6.58 -5.98 4.81
N GLU A 85 5.83 -5.90 5.91
CA GLU A 85 6.26 -5.15 7.07
C GLU A 85 7.22 -6.01 7.90
N GLU A 86 8.45 -5.53 8.12
CA GLU A 86 9.33 -6.07 9.15
C GLU A 86 8.64 -5.85 10.51
N THR A 87 8.09 -6.93 11.07
CA THR A 87 7.62 -6.92 12.45
C THR A 87 8.86 -7.02 13.34
N PRO A 88 9.12 -6.07 14.26
CA PRO A 88 10.23 -6.19 15.21
C PRO A 88 10.05 -7.38 16.17
#